data_AF-A0A3P7ZCA4-F1
#
_entry.id   AF-A0A3P7ZCA4-F1
#
_cell.length_a   1.000
_cell.length_b   1.000
_cell.length_c   1.000
_cell.angle_alpha   90.00
_cell.angle_beta   90.00
_cell.angle_gamma   90.00
#
_symmetry.space_group_name_H-M   'P 1'
#
loop_
_entity.id
_entity.type
_entity.pdbx_description
1 polymer ?
#
loop_
_entity_poly.entity_id
_entity_poly.type
_entity_poly.pdbx_seq_one_letter_code
_entity_poly.pdbx_strand_id
1 'polypeptide(L)'
;MKFLVKRCHELFTQLDPVELTILESYIINLRTIMKPGWDILNWKSLGINEFITKVEEELNRFASMCNLCKKTAADIEARLELIGLADLFPTPKWTDEYQKTAMGEYFTCKVINTNFDYLIILI
;
A
#
# COMPACT_ATOMS: atom_id res chain seq x y z
N MET A 1 -31.97 -7.17 4.97
CA MET A 1 -31.42 -5.84 5.39
C MET A 1 -30.48 -5.88 6.59
N LYS A 2 -30.84 -6.46 7.76
CA LYS A 2 -29.93 -6.49 8.94
C LYS A 2 -28.51 -7.02 8.63
N PHE A 3 -28.43 -8.08 7.81
CA PHE A 3 -27.16 -8.64 7.35
C PHE A 3 -26.30 -7.64 6.55
N LEU A 4 -26.89 -6.93 5.58
CA LEU A 4 -26.18 -5.94 4.76
C LEU A 4 -25.65 -4.78 5.60
N VAL A 5 -26.44 -4.30 6.56
CA VAL A 5 -26.02 -3.23 7.48
C VAL A 5 -24.85 -3.68 8.36
N LYS A 6 -24.92 -4.91 8.90
CA LYS A 6 -23.84 -5.49 9.70
C LYS A 6 -22.55 -5.59 8.89
N ARG A 7 -22.62 -6.16 7.68
CA ARG A 7 -21.45 -6.32 6.80
C ARG A 7 -20.86 -4.98 6.36
N CYS A 8 -21.72 -4.00 6.08
CA CYS A 8 -21.30 -2.62 5.81
C CYS A 8 -20.52 -2.06 7.01
N HIS A 9 -21.08 -2.13 8.21
CA HIS A 9 -20.42 -1.66 9.43
C HIS A 9 -19.07 -2.35 9.66
N GLU A 10 -19.01 -3.68 9.52
CA GLU A 10 -17.75 -4.45 9.65
C GLU A 10 -16.66 -3.98 8.68
N LEU A 11 -17.00 -3.65 7.43
CA LEU A 11 -16.05 -3.10 6.47
C LEU A 11 -15.55 -1.72 6.88
N PHE A 12 -16.45 -0.84 7.33
CA PHE A 12 -16.07 0.51 7.78
C PHE A 12 -15.19 0.49 9.02
N THR A 13 -15.43 -0.43 9.97
CA THR A 13 -14.60 -0.54 11.18
C THR A 13 -13.17 -1.01 10.93
N GLN A 14 -12.90 -1.58 9.75
CA GLN A 14 -11.59 -2.09 9.36
C GLN A 14 -10.76 -1.08 8.56
N LEU A 15 -11.30 0.11 8.30
CA LEU A 15 -10.66 1.16 7.50
C LEU A 15 -9.98 2.18 8.40
N ASP A 16 -8.74 2.51 8.09
CA ASP A 16 -8.04 3.63 8.70
C ASP A 16 -8.40 4.98 8.00
N PRO A 17 -8.01 6.15 8.56
CA PRO A 17 -8.33 7.45 7.96
C PRO A 17 -7.80 7.66 6.53
N VAL A 18 -6.66 7.05 6.19
CA VAL A 18 -6.06 7.15 4.86
C VAL A 18 -6.86 6.32 3.88
N GLU A 19 -7.19 5.08 4.25
CA GLU A 19 -8.03 4.19 3.45
C GLU A 19 -9.43 4.78 3.22
N LEU A 20 -10.00 5.45 4.22
CA LEU A 20 -11.27 6.17 4.09
C LEU A 20 -11.21 7.28 3.04
N THR A 21 -10.08 7.98 2.97
CA THR A 21 -9.86 9.06 1.99
C THR A 21 -9.71 8.48 0.57
N ILE A 22 -8.93 7.40 0.42
CA ILE A 22 -8.72 6.73 -0.86
C ILE A 22 -10.04 6.16 -1.41
N LEU A 23 -10.88 5.62 -0.54
CA LEU A 23 -12.12 4.93 -0.90
C LEU A 23 -13.37 5.82 -0.86
N GLU A 24 -13.22 7.13 -0.68
CA GLU A 24 -14.33 8.08 -0.47
C GLU A 24 -15.41 7.97 -1.57
N SER A 25 -15.01 7.88 -2.83
CA SER A 25 -15.95 7.77 -3.95
C SER A 25 -16.82 6.50 -3.88
N TYR A 26 -16.24 5.37 -3.47
CA TYR A 26 -16.97 4.11 -3.28
C TYR A 26 -17.89 4.17 -2.05
N ILE A 27 -17.46 4.86 -0.99
CA ILE A 27 -18.25 5.09 0.22
C ILE A 27 -19.48 5.94 -0.10
N ILE A 28 -19.31 7.02 -0.86
CA ILE A 28 -20.41 7.90 -1.31
C ILE A 28 -21.38 7.11 -2.20
N ASN A 29 -20.86 6.29 -3.12
CA ASN A 29 -21.72 5.48 -4.00
C ASN A 29 -22.56 4.48 -3.21
N LEU A 30 -21.92 3.73 -2.30
CA LEU A 30 -22.60 2.76 -1.44
C LEU A 30 -23.68 3.43 -0.59
N ARG A 31 -23.38 4.60 0.02
CA ARG A 31 -24.35 5.38 0.79
C ARG A 31 -25.53 5.84 -0.06
N THR A 32 -25.27 6.30 -1.28
CA THR A 32 -26.31 6.73 -2.23
C THR A 32 -27.27 5.60 -2.56
N ILE A 33 -26.73 4.40 -2.81
CA ILE A 33 -27.52 3.23 -3.16
C ILE A 33 -28.29 2.68 -1.96
N MET A 34 -27.75 2.82 -0.74
CA MET A 34 -28.45 2.43 0.48
C MET A 34 -29.54 3.43 0.92
N LYS A 35 -29.48 4.69 0.47
CA LYS A 35 -30.39 5.78 0.87
C LYS A 35 -31.88 5.44 0.75
N PRO A 36 -32.36 4.82 -0.35
CA PRO A 36 -33.76 4.40 -0.47
C PRO A 36 -34.23 3.42 0.61
N GLY A 37 -33.31 2.70 1.27
CA GLY A 37 -33.64 1.80 2.38
C GLY A 37 -33.80 2.49 3.73
N TRP A 38 -33.42 3.77 3.85
CA TRP A 38 -33.65 4.61 5.03
C TRP A 38 -34.88 5.51 4.89
N ASP A 39 -35.28 5.81 3.65
CA ASP A 39 -36.50 6.55 3.35
C ASP A 39 -37.72 5.60 3.29
N ILE A 40 -38.88 6.05 3.78
CA ILE A 40 -40.14 5.30 3.70
C ILE A 40 -40.62 5.31 2.24
N LEU A 41 -40.08 4.42 1.41
CA LEU A 41 -40.50 4.26 0.02
C LEU A 41 -41.52 3.14 -0.08
N ASN A 42 -42.70 3.41 -0.66
CA ASN A 42 -43.76 2.46 -0.96
C ASN A 42 -43.24 1.04 -1.30
N TRP A 43 -43.17 0.18 -0.29
CA TRP A 43 -42.65 -1.18 -0.31
C TRP A 43 -43.58 -2.15 -1.08
N LYS A 44 -44.13 -1.73 -2.23
CA LYS A 44 -44.82 -2.69 -3.12
C LYS A 44 -43.78 -3.70 -3.56
N SER A 45 -44.00 -4.96 -3.19
CA SER A 45 -43.02 -6.03 -3.01
C SER A 45 -42.09 -6.37 -4.17
N LEU A 46 -42.24 -5.76 -5.35
CA LEU A 46 -41.44 -6.03 -6.54
C LEU A 46 -40.04 -5.36 -6.50
N GLY A 47 -39.91 -4.18 -5.88
CA GLY A 47 -38.64 -3.42 -5.89
C GLY A 47 -37.63 -3.78 -4.79
N ILE A 48 -38.03 -4.56 -3.78
CA ILE A 48 -37.18 -4.84 -2.60
C ILE A 48 -36.05 -5.80 -2.94
N ASN A 49 -36.33 -6.85 -3.72
CA ASN A 49 -35.31 -7.81 -4.11
C ASN A 49 -34.27 -7.15 -5.02
N GLU A 50 -34.69 -6.37 -6.01
CA GLU A 50 -33.78 -5.59 -6.87
C GLU A 50 -32.93 -4.61 -6.06
N PHE A 51 -33.52 -3.93 -5.08
CA PHE A 51 -32.79 -3.06 -4.17
C PHE A 51 -31.75 -3.82 -3.35
N ILE A 52 -32.12 -4.95 -2.74
CA ILE A 52 -31.22 -5.80 -1.96
C ILE A 52 -30.05 -6.28 -2.83
N THR A 53 -30.34 -6.78 -4.04
CA THR A 53 -29.32 -7.23 -5.00
C THR A 53 -28.37 -6.09 -5.35
N LYS A 54 -28.89 -4.91 -5.67
CA LYS A 54 -28.06 -3.74 -6.02
C LYS A 54 -27.17 -3.29 -4.86
N VAL A 55 -27.67 -3.29 -3.62
CA VAL A 55 -26.87 -3.00 -2.43
C VAL A 55 -25.79 -4.07 -2.24
N GLU A 56 -26.13 -5.34 -2.44
CA GLU A 56 -25.19 -6.45 -2.27
C GLU A 56 -24.06 -6.43 -3.31
N GLU A 57 -24.38 -6.15 -4.58
CA GLU A 57 -23.39 -5.98 -5.66
C GLU A 57 -22.39 -4.87 -5.32
N GLU A 58 -22.88 -3.70 -4.93
CA GLU A 58 -22.01 -2.55 -4.62
C GLU A 58 -21.25 -2.73 -3.31
N LEU A 59 -21.82 -3.46 -2.34
CA LEU A 59 -21.10 -3.86 -1.14
C LEU A 59 -19.97 -4.85 -1.44
N ASN A 60 -20.19 -5.80 -2.34
CA ASN A 60 -19.15 -6.74 -2.80
C ASN A 60 -18.05 -6.02 -3.58
N ARG A 61 -18.42 -5.05 -4.42
CA ARG A 61 -17.47 -4.18 -5.11
C ARG A 61 -16.63 -3.38 -4.12
N PHE A 62 -17.26 -2.74 -3.14
CA PHE A 62 -16.56 -2.00 -2.10
C PHE A 62 -15.59 -2.88 -1.31
N ALA A 63 -16.03 -4.07 -0.88
CA ALA A 63 -15.17 -5.03 -0.19
C ALA A 63 -13.94 -5.43 -1.04
N SER A 64 -14.13 -5.61 -2.35
CA SER A 64 -13.03 -5.91 -3.27
C SER A 64 -12.02 -4.76 -3.35
N MET A 65 -12.51 -3.52 -3.35
CA MET A 65 -11.64 -2.33 -3.33
C MET A 65 -10.88 -2.17 -2.01
N CYS A 66 -11.51 -2.46 -0.87
CA CYS A 66 -10.80 -2.49 0.42
C CYS A 66 -9.65 -3.50 0.40
N ASN A 67 -9.91 -4.71 -0.10
CA ASN A 67 -8.89 -5.75 -0.21
C ASN A 67 -7.76 -5.34 -1.18
N LEU A 68 -8.10 -4.69 -2.29
CA LEU A 68 -7.10 -4.19 -3.23
C LEU A 68 -6.22 -3.12 -2.59
N CYS A 69 -6.82 -2.15 -1.89
CA CYS A 69 -6.11 -1.10 -1.17
C CYS A 69 -5.07 -1.68 -0.20
N LYS A 70 -5.48 -2.64 0.64
CA LYS A 70 -4.60 -3.32 1.60
C LYS A 70 -3.45 -4.07 0.92
N LYS A 71 -3.75 -4.79 -0.16
CA LYS A 71 -2.73 -5.50 -0.94
C LYS A 71 -1.73 -4.55 -1.59
N THR A 72 -2.21 -3.44 -2.14
CA THR A 72 -1.35 -2.43 -2.77
C THR A 72 -0.46 -1.77 -1.72
N ALA A 73 -0.99 -1.42 -0.55
CA ALA A 73 -0.18 -0.89 0.55
C ALA A 73 0.93 -1.88 0.98
N ALA A 74 0.58 -3.16 1.16
CA ALA A 74 1.55 -4.19 1.51
C ALA A 74 2.61 -4.43 0.42
N ASP A 75 2.24 -4.39 -0.87
CA ASP A 75 3.19 -4.51 -1.99
C ASP A 75 4.17 -3.34 -2.04
N ILE A 76 3.69 -2.12 -1.79
CA ILE A 76 4.55 -0.93 -1.72
C ILE A 76 5.56 -1.08 -0.58
N GLU A 77 5.11 -1.47 0.61
CA GLU A 77 5.99 -1.65 1.77
C GLU A 77 7.06 -2.70 1.51
N ALA A 78 6.68 -3.87 0.97
CA ALA A 78 7.61 -4.93 0.62
C ALA A 78 8.67 -4.47 -0.41
N ARG A 79 8.29 -3.63 -1.39
CA ARG A 79 9.25 -3.06 -2.34
C ARG A 79 10.19 -2.06 -1.69
N LEU A 80 9.68 -1.24 -0.77
CA LEU A 80 10.51 -0.28 -0.03
C LEU A 80 11.54 -1.00 0.84
N GLU A 81 11.17 -2.12 1.48
CA GLU A 81 12.11 -2.96 2.23
C GLU A 81 13.23 -3.51 1.34
N LEU A 82 12.88 -4.04 0.15
CA LEU A 82 13.88 -4.54 -0.81
C LEU A 82 14.84 -3.44 -1.28
N ILE A 83 14.34 -2.23 -1.50
CA ILE A 83 15.16 -1.08 -1.86
C ILE A 83 16.07 -0.69 -0.68
N GLY A 84 15.53 -0.67 0.53
CA GLY A 84 16.29 -0.34 1.74
C GLY A 84 17.41 -1.33 2.07
N LEU A 85 17.25 -2.60 1.68
CA LEU A 85 18.24 -3.66 1.85
C LEU A 85 19.24 -3.75 0.68
N ALA A 86 19.06 -2.97 -0.38
CA ALA A 86 19.92 -3.04 -1.54
C ALA A 86 21.35 -2.56 -1.19
N ASP A 87 22.33 -3.42 -1.39
CA ASP A 87 23.74 -3.05 -1.31
C ASP A 87 24.13 -2.27 -2.57
N LEU A 88 24.24 -0.95 -2.42
CA LEU A 88 24.61 -0.04 -3.52
C LEU A 88 26.09 -0.11 -3.87
N PHE A 89 26.93 -0.61 -2.94
CA PHE A 89 28.38 -0.67 -3.10
C PHE A 89 28.89 -2.05 -2.69
N PRO A 90 28.51 -3.10 -3.43
CA PRO A 90 28.93 -4.45 -3.12
C PRO A 90 30.45 -4.52 -3.18
N THR A 91 31.05 -4.94 -2.06
CA THR A 91 32.50 -5.17 -2.04
C THR A 91 32.81 -6.30 -3.03
N PRO A 92 33.71 -6.09 -4.00
CA PRO A 92 34.04 -7.13 -4.97
C PRO A 92 34.53 -8.38 -4.23
N LYS A 93 33.91 -9.52 -4.53
CA LYS A 93 34.38 -10.82 -4.05
C LYS A 93 35.57 -11.22 -4.89
N TRP A 94 36.76 -11.05 -4.34
CA TRP A 94 38.00 -11.46 -4.97
C TRP A 94 38.06 -13.00 -4.95
N THR A 95 37.98 -13.61 -6.12
CA THR A 95 38.36 -15.02 -6.34
C THR A 95 39.84 -15.04 -6.72
N ASP A 96 40.62 -15.89 -6.05
CA ASP A 96 42.06 -15.69 -5.83
C ASP A 96 43.00 -15.50 -7.04
N GLU A 97 44.10 -14.81 -6.68
CA GLU A 97 45.48 -14.75 -7.19
C GLU A 97 45.83 -14.09 -8.54
N TYR A 98 44.92 -13.92 -9.50
CA TYR A 98 45.29 -13.33 -10.81
C TYR A 98 45.14 -11.81 -10.95
N GLN A 99 44.57 -11.11 -9.96
CA GLN A 99 44.24 -9.68 -10.12
C GLN A 99 45.12 -8.70 -9.34
N LYS A 100 46.18 -9.15 -8.66
CA LYS A 100 47.19 -8.23 -8.10
C LYS A 100 47.95 -7.42 -9.17
N THR A 101 47.96 -7.89 -10.43
CA THR A 101 48.77 -7.28 -11.52
C THR A 101 47.93 -6.48 -12.52
N ALA A 102 46.64 -6.77 -12.67
CA ALA A 102 45.74 -5.99 -13.55
C ALA A 102 45.33 -4.64 -12.94
N MET A 103 45.72 -4.48 -11.70
CA MET A 103 45.28 -3.42 -10.87
C MET A 103 46.56 -2.52 -10.87
N GLY A 104 46.62 -1.56 -11.79
CA GLY A 104 47.42 -0.34 -11.65
C GLY A 104 46.61 0.70 -10.89
N GLU A 105 47.21 1.33 -9.87
CA GLU A 105 46.76 2.58 -9.22
C GLU A 105 45.25 2.69 -8.93
N TYR A 106 44.70 1.95 -7.96
CA TYR A 106 43.28 2.09 -7.60
C TYR A 106 43.05 3.35 -6.79
N PHE A 107 42.02 4.06 -7.20
CA PHE A 107 41.25 4.99 -6.42
C PHE A 107 40.95 4.41 -5.03
N THR A 108 41.51 5.03 -3.99
CA THR A 108 41.11 4.81 -2.61
C THR A 108 40.00 5.81 -2.28
N CYS A 109 38.74 5.38 -2.28
CA CYS A 109 37.72 6.11 -1.52
C CYS A 109 38.01 5.86 -0.04
N LYS A 110 38.71 6.82 0.58
CA LYS A 110 39.10 6.78 1.98
C LYS A 110 37.85 6.74 2.85
N VAL A 111 37.60 5.60 3.49
CA VAL A 111 36.62 5.47 4.58
C VAL A 111 37.04 6.47 5.65
N ILE A 112 36.25 7.52 5.84
CA ILE A 112 36.45 8.50 6.91
C ILE A 112 36.05 7.80 8.21
N ASN A 113 36.99 7.08 8.80
CA ASN A 113 36.88 6.62 10.18
C ASN A 113 37.13 7.85 11.06
N THR A 114 36.12 8.21 11.83
CA THR A 114 36.12 9.35 12.75
C THR A 114 37.12 9.12 13.87
N ASN A 115 38.36 9.55 13.66
CA ASN A 115 39.14 10.12 14.73
C ASN A 115 39.95 11.28 14.16
N PHE A 116 39.71 12.44 14.75
CA PHE A 116 40.34 13.72 14.43
C PHE A 116 41.86 13.56 14.39
N ASP A 117 42.48 13.89 13.26
CA ASP A 117 43.52 14.92 13.23
C ASP A 117 43.82 15.33 11.79
N TYR A 118 43.54 16.61 11.53
CA TYR A 118 44.07 17.50 10.50
C TYR A 118 44.69 16.87 9.24
N LEU A 119 43.94 16.90 8.12
CA LEU A 119 44.41 17.58 6.91
C LEU A 119 43.25 17.83 5.95
N ILE A 120 42.75 19.06 5.97
CA ILE A 120 42.04 19.66 4.85
C ILE A 120 43.12 19.98 3.81
N ILE A 121 43.00 19.43 2.60
CA ILE A 121 43.53 20.08 1.41
C ILE A 121 42.42 20.10 0.37
N LEU A 122 41.83 21.30 0.20
CA LEU A 122 41.10 21.70 -0.99
C LEU A 122 42.05 21.62 -2.20
N ILE A 123 41.60 20.97 -3.28
CA ILE A 123 41.49 21.59 -4.62
C ILE A 123 40.23 21.02 -5.28
#